data_AF-A0A969PNT5-F1
#
_entry.id   AF-A0A969PNT5-F1
#
_cell.length_a   1.000
_cell.length_b   1.000
_cell.length_c   1.000
_cell.angle_alpha   90.00
_cell.angle_beta   90.00
_cell.angle_gamma   90.00
#
_symmetry.space_group_name_H-M   'P 1'
#
loop_
_entity.id
_entity.type
_entity.pdbx_description
1 polymer ?
#
loop_
_entity_poly.entity_id
_entity_poly.type
_entity_poly.pdbx_seq_one_letter_code
_entity_poly.pdbx_strand_id
1 'polypeptide(L)'
;MKKMWTGIIMLLLLSACANDEAALSEADEGTNVSVLKPVQLNENWELQEVVQDDNLIVSVYEHAEKGTVELIQDQQIQGLDPAVLRDYLNDGNWTGDFHRPADGMPLAIHEYVGEWTSLPDPEERVQYTFVRQFDLFQTPADGLSYYQVIGQNVSESDVIEFVEALDRVQS
;
A
#
# COMPACT_ATOMS: atom_id res chain seq x y z
N MET A 1 48.09 -34.79 -7.74
CA MET A 1 46.63 -34.99 -7.54
C MET A 1 46.07 -33.75 -6.87
N LYS A 2 44.83 -33.38 -7.22
CA LYS A 2 43.98 -32.31 -6.67
C LYS A 2 44.23 -30.89 -7.23
N LYS A 3 43.74 -30.68 -8.45
CA LYS A 3 43.01 -29.47 -8.86
C LYS A 3 41.52 -29.80 -8.76
N MET A 4 40.67 -28.76 -8.63
CA MET A 4 39.19 -28.78 -8.49
C MET A 4 38.66 -28.82 -7.05
N TRP A 5 38.54 -27.65 -6.42
CA TRP A 5 37.51 -27.40 -5.40
C TRP A 5 37.25 -25.90 -5.19
N THR A 6 36.98 -25.17 -6.28
CA THR A 6 36.58 -23.76 -6.24
C THR A 6 35.56 -23.52 -7.34
N GLY A 7 34.34 -24.03 -7.16
CA GLY A 7 33.30 -23.93 -8.19
C GLY A 7 31.86 -24.13 -7.74
N ILE A 8 31.55 -24.06 -6.43
CA ILE A 8 30.19 -24.34 -5.92
C ILE A 8 29.64 -23.21 -5.01
N ILE A 9 30.39 -22.13 -4.74
CA ILE A 9 29.93 -21.05 -3.86
C ILE A 9 29.32 -19.86 -4.64
N MET A 10 29.35 -19.89 -5.97
CA MET A 10 28.93 -18.77 -6.84
C MET A 10 27.62 -19.06 -7.59
N LEU A 11 26.62 -19.66 -6.92
CA LEU A 11 25.31 -19.94 -7.53
C LEU A 11 24.09 -19.66 -6.61
N LEU A 12 24.28 -19.07 -5.43
CA LEU A 12 23.19 -18.80 -4.46
C LEU A 12 22.79 -17.32 -4.34
N LEU A 13 23.34 -16.43 -5.18
CA LEU A 13 23.08 -14.98 -5.12
C LEU A 13 22.19 -14.45 -6.26
N LEU A 14 21.49 -15.32 -6.99
CA LEU A 14 20.70 -14.92 -8.18
C LEU A 14 19.18 -15.09 -8.03
N SER A 15 18.64 -15.25 -6.82
CA SER A 15 17.21 -15.58 -6.62
C SER A 15 16.42 -14.57 -5.79
N ALA A 16 17.00 -13.43 -5.40
CA ALA A 16 16.33 -12.50 -4.48
C ALA A 16 15.32 -11.55 -5.15
N CYS A 17 15.36 -11.32 -6.48
CA CYS A 17 14.50 -10.31 -7.13
C CYS A 17 13.32 -10.90 -7.94
N ALA A 18 13.14 -12.23 -7.97
CA ALA A 18 12.08 -12.88 -8.75
C ALA A 18 10.94 -13.43 -7.88
N ASN A 19 11.02 -13.26 -6.56
CA ASN A 19 10.08 -13.85 -5.61
C ASN A 19 8.94 -12.89 -5.22
N ASP A 20 9.15 -11.59 -5.29
CA ASP A 20 8.24 -10.65 -4.61
C ASP A 20 6.95 -10.43 -5.41
N GLU A 21 7.04 -10.39 -6.74
CA GLU A 21 5.83 -10.40 -7.60
C GLU A 21 5.06 -11.71 -7.48
N ALA A 22 5.77 -12.84 -7.40
CA ALA A 22 5.14 -14.15 -7.23
C ALA A 22 4.44 -14.26 -5.86
N ALA A 23 5.02 -13.70 -4.80
CA ALA A 23 4.44 -13.67 -3.47
C ALA A 23 3.14 -12.85 -3.42
N LEU A 24 3.10 -11.69 -4.10
CA LEU A 24 1.88 -10.88 -4.19
C LEU A 24 0.78 -11.56 -5.01
N SER A 25 1.12 -12.23 -6.11
CA SER A 25 0.16 -13.02 -6.88
C SER A 25 -0.36 -14.24 -6.10
N GLU A 26 0.50 -14.96 -5.39
CA GLU A 26 0.09 -16.07 -4.52
C GLU A 26 -0.82 -15.56 -3.38
N ALA A 27 -0.52 -14.39 -2.84
CA ALA A 27 -1.38 -13.75 -1.86
C ALA A 27 -2.76 -13.44 -2.47
N ASP A 28 -2.83 -12.85 -3.67
CA ASP A 28 -4.12 -12.53 -4.34
C ASP A 28 -4.99 -13.77 -4.58
N GLU A 29 -4.39 -14.89 -4.97
CA GLU A 29 -5.13 -16.16 -5.12
C GLU A 29 -5.60 -16.75 -3.78
N GLY A 30 -4.91 -16.42 -2.69
CA GLY A 30 -5.10 -17.02 -1.36
C GLY A 30 -6.02 -16.25 -0.42
N THR A 31 -6.43 -15.02 -0.75
CA THR A 31 -7.27 -14.18 0.14
C THR A 31 -8.54 -13.66 -0.55
N ASN A 32 -9.50 -13.17 0.25
CA ASN A 32 -10.70 -12.49 -0.25
C ASN A 32 -10.53 -10.96 -0.34
N VAL A 33 -9.33 -10.44 -0.09
CA VAL A 33 -8.96 -9.03 -0.26
C VAL A 33 -8.38 -8.86 -1.66
N SER A 34 -8.84 -7.84 -2.40
CA SER A 34 -8.19 -7.49 -3.67
C SER A 34 -6.80 -6.93 -3.38
N VAL A 35 -5.75 -7.64 -3.79
CA VAL A 35 -4.37 -7.25 -3.50
C VAL A 35 -3.96 -6.11 -4.41
N LEU A 36 -3.48 -5.04 -3.80
CA LEU A 36 -2.97 -3.85 -4.45
C LEU A 36 -1.44 -3.89 -4.47
N LYS A 37 -0.87 -3.37 -5.56
CA LYS A 37 0.54 -3.03 -5.67
C LYS A 37 0.70 -1.76 -6.51
N PRO A 38 1.77 -0.98 -6.31
CA PRO A 38 2.03 0.17 -7.15
C PRO A 38 2.55 -0.28 -8.52
N VAL A 39 1.94 0.18 -9.61
CA VAL A 39 2.30 -0.21 -10.99
C VAL A 39 3.50 0.55 -11.50
N GLN A 40 3.64 1.81 -11.08
CA GLN A 40 4.75 2.66 -11.48
C GLN A 40 5.06 3.66 -10.36
N LEU A 41 6.04 3.34 -9.52
CA LEU A 41 6.62 4.30 -8.57
C LEU A 41 7.68 5.14 -9.29
N ASN A 42 7.91 6.35 -8.77
CA ASN A 42 9.11 7.12 -9.15
C ASN A 42 10.38 6.29 -8.85
N GLU A 43 11.46 6.54 -9.59
CA GLU A 43 12.67 5.70 -9.57
C GLU A 43 13.18 5.47 -8.12
N ASN A 44 13.51 4.21 -7.78
CA ASN A 44 14.17 3.73 -6.55
C ASN A 44 13.31 3.30 -5.35
N TRP A 45 12.00 3.08 -5.50
CA TRP A 45 11.25 2.27 -4.53
C TRP A 45 11.42 0.78 -4.84
N GLU A 46 11.82 0.00 -3.83
CA GLU A 46 12.01 -1.43 -3.94
C GLU A 46 11.14 -2.16 -2.93
N LEU A 47 10.41 -3.18 -3.37
CA LEU A 47 9.67 -4.08 -2.49
C LEU A 47 10.70 -4.94 -1.72
N GLN A 48 10.73 -4.80 -0.40
CA GLN A 48 11.68 -5.50 0.48
C GLN A 48 11.06 -6.74 1.12
N GLU A 49 9.79 -6.67 1.49
CA GLU A 49 9.12 -7.72 2.26
C GLU A 49 7.64 -7.81 1.92
N VAL A 50 7.13 -9.04 1.88
CA VAL A 50 5.71 -9.36 1.85
C VAL A 50 5.41 -10.33 2.98
N VAL A 51 4.55 -9.93 3.91
CA VAL A 51 4.04 -10.77 5.00
C VAL A 51 2.58 -11.08 4.72
N GLN A 52 2.21 -12.35 4.79
CA GLN A 52 0.84 -12.82 4.58
C GLN A 52 0.38 -13.64 5.79
N ASP A 53 -0.83 -13.36 6.28
CA ASP A 53 -1.51 -14.10 7.33
C ASP A 53 -3.03 -14.08 7.12
N ASP A 54 -3.66 -15.22 6.84
CA ASP A 54 -5.11 -15.43 6.56
C ASP A 54 -5.81 -14.35 5.70
N ASN A 55 -6.10 -13.16 6.26
CA ASN A 55 -6.77 -12.03 5.60
C ASN A 55 -5.96 -10.73 5.61
N LEU A 56 -4.69 -10.79 6.02
CA LEU A 56 -3.76 -9.68 6.14
C LEU A 56 -2.62 -9.87 5.15
N ILE A 57 -2.38 -8.84 4.35
CA ILE A 57 -1.17 -8.70 3.55
C ILE A 57 -0.48 -7.40 3.93
N VAL A 58 0.80 -7.48 4.25
CA VAL A 58 1.66 -6.32 4.47
C VAL A 58 2.77 -6.36 3.45
N SER A 59 2.93 -5.27 2.70
CA SER A 59 4.02 -5.09 1.73
C SER A 59 4.86 -3.89 2.13
N VAL A 60 6.17 -4.11 2.31
CA VAL A 60 7.10 -3.07 2.74
C VAL A 60 7.95 -2.63 1.56
N TYR A 61 7.85 -1.35 1.22
CA TYR A 61 8.63 -0.71 0.17
C TYR A 61 9.65 0.23 0.80
N GLU A 62 10.89 0.15 0.37
CA GLU A 62 11.97 1.02 0.85
C GLU A 62 12.52 1.86 -0.31
N HIS A 63 12.77 3.13 -0.04
CA HIS A 63 13.49 4.02 -0.94
C HIS A 63 14.78 4.48 -0.27
N ALA A 64 15.90 4.28 -0.97
CA ALA A 64 17.25 4.49 -0.43
C ALA A 64 17.48 5.87 0.22
N GLU A 65 16.78 6.91 -0.25
CA GLU A 65 16.91 8.29 0.26
C GLU A 65 15.67 8.85 0.96
N LYS A 66 14.51 8.18 0.86
CA LYS A 66 13.22 8.77 1.24
C LYS A 66 12.53 8.05 2.41
N GLY A 67 13.00 6.88 2.82
CA GLY A 67 12.41 6.12 3.92
C GLY A 67 11.58 4.94 3.45
N THR A 68 10.56 4.58 4.23
CA THR A 68 9.82 3.33 4.08
C THR A 68 8.32 3.59 3.96
N VAL A 69 7.66 2.85 3.08
CA VAL A 69 6.20 2.80 2.95
C VAL A 69 5.73 1.38 3.20
N GLU A 70 4.80 1.22 4.14
CA GLU A 70 4.10 -0.05 4.40
C GLU A 70 2.70 0.05 3.80
N LEU A 71 2.33 -0.93 2.96
CA LEU A 71 0.97 -1.12 2.47
C LEU A 71 0.34 -2.31 3.21
N ILE A 72 -0.68 -2.04 3.99
CA ILE A 72 -1.43 -3.00 4.79
C ILE A 72 -2.80 -3.18 4.12
N GLN A 73 -3.19 -4.43 3.91
CA GLN A 73 -4.42 -4.82 3.21
C GLN A 73 -5.13 -5.87 4.07
N ASP A 74 -6.22 -5.46 4.71
CA ASP A 74 -6.94 -6.30 5.66
C ASP A 74 -8.42 -5.86 5.74
N GLN A 75 -9.33 -6.83 5.71
CA GLN A 75 -10.78 -6.59 5.83
C GLN A 75 -11.19 -6.05 7.21
N GLN A 76 -10.34 -6.20 8.22
CA GLN A 76 -10.63 -5.83 9.60
C GLN A 76 -10.10 -4.45 10.00
N ILE A 77 -9.41 -3.73 9.09
CA ILE A 77 -8.97 -2.36 9.38
C ILE A 77 -10.18 -1.52 9.78
N GLN A 78 -10.11 -0.93 10.97
CA GLN A 78 -11.14 -0.06 11.53
C GLN A 78 -10.74 1.40 11.35
N GLY A 79 -11.68 2.31 11.58
CA GLY A 79 -11.40 3.74 11.68
C GLY A 79 -12.02 4.60 10.59
N LEU A 80 -12.52 3.99 9.51
CA LEU A 80 -13.30 4.71 8.50
C LEU A 80 -14.79 4.59 8.77
N ASP A 81 -15.52 5.69 8.53
CA ASP A 81 -16.98 5.68 8.43
C ASP A 81 -17.40 5.76 6.95
N PRO A 82 -17.86 4.65 6.34
CA PRO A 82 -18.28 4.63 4.94
C PRO A 82 -19.43 5.60 4.62
N ALA A 83 -20.26 5.99 5.60
CA ALA A 83 -21.31 6.98 5.37
C ALA A 83 -20.70 8.38 5.23
N VAL A 84 -19.76 8.74 6.09
CA VAL A 84 -19.03 10.02 6.01
C VAL A 84 -18.25 10.12 4.70
N LEU A 85 -17.58 9.04 4.26
CA LEU A 85 -16.86 9.04 2.99
C LEU A 85 -17.79 9.18 1.79
N ARG A 86 -18.98 8.57 1.82
CA ARG A 86 -20.00 8.75 0.76
C ARG A 86 -20.54 10.17 0.72
N ASP A 87 -20.82 10.75 1.87
CA ASP A 87 -21.34 12.12 1.97
C ASP A 87 -20.30 13.12 1.43
N TYR A 88 -19.03 12.95 1.85
CA TYR A 88 -17.88 13.62 1.25
C TYR A 88 -17.93 13.46 -0.28
N LEU A 89 -18.07 12.22 -0.79
CA LEU A 89 -18.14 11.93 -2.24
C LEU A 89 -19.27 12.63 -2.99
N ASN A 90 -20.42 12.80 -2.35
CA ASN A 90 -21.59 13.43 -2.94
C ASN A 90 -21.52 14.96 -2.91
N ASP A 91 -20.86 15.55 -1.91
CA ASP A 91 -20.74 17.00 -1.78
C ASP A 91 -19.91 17.62 -2.91
N GLY A 92 -18.98 16.86 -3.49
CA GLY A 92 -18.25 17.21 -4.72
C GLY A 92 -17.34 18.44 -4.61
N ASN A 93 -17.17 19.01 -3.41
CA ASN A 93 -16.33 20.18 -3.17
C ASN A 93 -14.91 19.76 -2.79
N TRP A 94 -14.28 19.05 -3.72
CA TRP A 94 -12.88 18.62 -3.62
C TRP A 94 -11.99 19.81 -3.93
N THR A 95 -11.51 20.50 -2.90
CA THR A 95 -10.49 21.51 -3.13
C THR A 95 -9.23 20.82 -3.60
N GLY A 96 -8.95 20.91 -4.90
CA GLY A 96 -7.75 20.34 -5.56
C GLY A 96 -6.43 21.01 -5.17
N ASP A 97 -6.44 21.86 -4.14
CA ASP A 97 -5.24 22.37 -3.49
C ASP A 97 -4.90 21.41 -2.33
N PHE A 98 -3.99 20.48 -2.60
CA PHE A 98 -3.43 19.50 -1.65
C PHE A 98 -2.56 20.19 -0.57
N HIS A 99 -3.12 21.17 0.14
CA HIS A 99 -2.51 21.65 1.38
C HIS A 99 -2.95 20.68 2.48
N ARG A 100 -2.00 19.86 2.95
CA ARG A 100 -2.05 18.98 4.14
C ARG A 100 -3.46 18.83 4.73
N PRO A 101 -4.17 17.70 4.49
CA PRO A 101 -5.48 17.48 5.07
C PRO A 101 -5.39 17.63 6.58
N ALA A 102 -6.37 18.29 7.19
CA ALA A 102 -6.45 18.28 8.65
C ALA A 102 -6.63 16.82 9.11
N ASP A 103 -5.95 16.43 10.19
CA ASP A 103 -5.99 15.05 10.70
C ASP A 103 -7.44 14.59 10.91
N GLY A 104 -7.76 13.39 10.42
CA GLY A 104 -9.09 12.78 10.50
C GLY A 104 -10.11 13.33 9.52
N MET A 105 -9.72 14.19 8.58
CA MET A 105 -10.62 14.63 7.51
C MET A 105 -10.59 13.64 6.33
N PRO A 106 -11.75 13.42 5.67
CA PRO A 106 -11.79 12.66 4.43
C PRO A 106 -10.94 13.31 3.34
N LEU A 107 -10.24 12.47 2.57
CA LEU A 107 -9.41 12.82 1.44
C LEU A 107 -9.66 11.82 0.32
N ALA A 108 -9.81 12.31 -0.91
CA ALA A 108 -9.83 11.48 -2.11
C ALA A 108 -8.48 11.56 -2.84
N ILE A 109 -7.91 10.39 -3.15
CA ILE A 109 -6.68 10.25 -3.94
C ILE A 109 -6.98 9.27 -5.08
N HIS A 110 -6.97 9.77 -6.32
CA HIS A 110 -7.25 8.98 -7.52
C HIS A 110 -8.57 8.18 -7.44
N GLU A 111 -8.50 6.84 -7.41
CA GLU A 111 -9.64 5.91 -7.29
C GLU A 111 -10.03 5.61 -5.83
N TYR A 112 -9.30 6.16 -4.87
CA TYR A 112 -9.42 5.85 -3.46
C TYR A 112 -9.96 7.04 -2.67
N VAL A 113 -10.60 6.75 -1.55
CA VAL A 113 -11.05 7.74 -0.57
C VAL A 113 -10.87 7.20 0.84
N GLY A 114 -10.47 8.06 1.75
CA GLY A 114 -10.08 7.63 3.09
C GLY A 114 -9.83 8.80 4.02
N GLU A 115 -9.16 8.53 5.13
CA GLU A 115 -8.79 9.52 6.13
C GLU A 115 -7.27 9.58 6.30
N TRP A 116 -6.76 10.80 6.41
CA TRP A 116 -5.35 11.08 6.65
C TRP A 116 -5.10 11.34 8.14
N THR A 117 -4.04 10.75 8.69
CA THR A 117 -3.63 10.95 10.08
C THR A 117 -2.13 11.14 10.18
N SER A 118 -1.71 12.28 10.74
CA SER A 118 -0.33 12.48 11.19
C SER A 118 -0.15 11.86 12.58
N LEU A 119 0.80 10.93 12.73
CA LEU A 119 1.04 10.28 14.02
C LEU A 119 2.13 11.04 14.79
N PRO A 120 1.85 11.53 16.02
CA PRO A 120 2.85 12.20 16.84
C PRO A 120 3.76 11.15 17.52
N ASP A 121 4.91 10.86 16.93
CA ASP A 121 5.96 10.01 17.53
C ASP A 121 7.35 10.43 16.98
N PRO A 122 8.50 9.94 17.50
CA PRO A 122 9.82 10.53 17.20
C PRO A 122 10.29 10.36 15.75
N GLU A 123 9.57 9.60 14.94
CA GLU A 123 9.78 9.42 13.52
C GLU A 123 8.58 10.02 12.79
N GLU A 124 8.81 10.85 11.77
CA GLU A 124 7.75 11.49 11.01
C GLU A 124 6.93 10.40 10.31
N ARG A 125 5.75 10.10 10.88
CA ARG A 125 4.85 9.07 10.38
C ARG A 125 3.54 9.66 9.91
N VAL A 126 3.16 9.26 8.71
CA VAL A 126 1.87 9.61 8.11
C VAL A 126 1.14 8.33 7.78
N GLN A 127 -0.17 8.35 8.01
CA GLN A 127 -1.03 7.22 7.78
C GLN A 127 -2.21 7.66 6.92
N TYR A 128 -2.50 6.88 5.88
CA TYR A 128 -3.71 7.03 5.08
C TYR A 128 -4.46 5.70 5.08
N THR A 129 -5.65 5.70 5.68
CA THR A 129 -6.54 4.53 5.68
C THR A 129 -7.65 4.78 4.68
N PHE A 130 -7.90 3.86 3.75
CA PHE A 130 -8.76 4.12 2.59
C PHE A 130 -9.48 2.88 2.05
N VAL A 131 -10.44 3.15 1.17
CA VAL A 131 -11.19 2.18 0.37
C VAL A 131 -11.25 2.65 -1.09
N ARG A 132 -11.68 1.77 -2.01
CA ARG A 132 -12.00 2.19 -3.37
C ARG A 132 -13.30 2.99 -3.39
N GLN A 133 -13.31 4.11 -4.10
CA GLN A 133 -14.49 4.98 -4.21
C GLN A 133 -15.70 4.25 -4.79
N PHE A 134 -15.48 3.39 -5.80
CA PHE A 134 -16.54 2.62 -6.43
C PHE A 134 -17.26 1.67 -5.44
N ASP A 135 -16.48 1.01 -4.57
CA ASP A 135 -16.98 0.00 -3.65
C ASP A 135 -17.90 0.63 -2.58
N LEU A 136 -17.74 1.92 -2.28
CA LEU A 136 -18.65 2.64 -1.39
C LEU A 136 -20.08 2.69 -1.94
N PHE A 137 -20.26 2.84 -3.25
CA PHE A 137 -21.58 2.92 -3.88
C PHE A 137 -22.11 1.56 -4.36
N GLN A 138 -21.21 0.61 -4.61
CA GLN A 138 -21.53 -0.75 -5.02
C GLN A 138 -20.78 -1.72 -4.11
N THR A 139 -21.30 -1.88 -2.88
CA THR A 139 -20.69 -2.77 -1.90
C THR A 139 -20.49 -4.16 -2.51
N PRO A 140 -19.25 -4.66 -2.59
CA PRO A 140 -18.98 -6.00 -3.10
C PRO A 140 -19.70 -7.07 -2.28
N ALA A 141 -19.95 -8.23 -2.89
CA ALA A 141 -20.60 -9.36 -2.20
C ALA A 141 -19.81 -9.80 -0.95
N ASP A 142 -18.49 -9.67 -1.01
CA ASP A 142 -17.56 -10.05 0.05
C ASP A 142 -17.27 -8.91 1.05
N GLY A 143 -17.97 -7.78 0.92
CA GLY A 143 -17.80 -6.61 1.77
C GLY A 143 -16.81 -5.58 1.21
N LEU A 144 -16.61 -4.50 1.96
CA LEU A 144 -15.63 -3.46 1.62
C LEU A 144 -14.23 -3.94 2.00
N SER A 145 -13.28 -3.83 1.06
CA SER A 145 -11.86 -4.00 1.35
C SER A 145 -11.29 -2.69 1.87
N TYR A 146 -10.56 -2.77 2.98
CA TYR A 146 -9.88 -1.63 3.58
C TYR A 146 -8.38 -1.77 3.38
N TYR A 147 -7.74 -0.61 3.21
CA TYR A 147 -6.33 -0.50 2.97
C TYR A 147 -5.75 0.56 3.88
N GLN A 148 -4.47 0.43 4.20
CA GLN A 148 -3.74 1.43 4.95
C GLN A 148 -2.33 1.56 4.39
N VAL A 149 -1.91 2.79 4.16
CA VAL A 149 -0.53 3.12 3.83
C VAL A 149 0.08 3.87 5.01
N ILE A 150 1.23 3.40 5.47
CA ILE A 150 2.02 4.05 6.53
C ILE A 150 3.36 4.47 5.93
N GLY A 151 3.62 5.78 5.85
CA GLY A 151 4.92 6.32 5.49
C GLY A 151 5.75 6.62 6.74
N GLN A 152 7.01 6.18 6.76
CA GLN A 152 7.96 6.40 7.86
C GLN A 152 9.19 7.14 7.34
N ASN A 153 9.39 8.38 7.82
CA ASN A 153 10.40 9.32 7.32
C ASN A 153 10.22 9.70 5.84
N VAL A 154 9.00 9.53 5.32
CA VAL A 154 8.59 9.80 3.93
C VAL A 154 7.73 11.06 3.91
N SER A 155 7.85 11.87 2.85
CA SER A 155 7.04 13.08 2.71
C SER A 155 5.55 12.74 2.44
N GLU A 156 4.64 13.63 2.82
CA GLU A 156 3.20 13.46 2.52
C GLU A 156 2.96 13.30 1.02
N SER A 157 3.69 14.05 0.18
CA SER A 157 3.60 13.97 -1.28
C SER A 157 4.06 12.62 -1.83
N ASP A 158 5.13 12.04 -1.28
CA ASP A 158 5.60 10.72 -1.71
C ASP A 158 4.59 9.61 -1.36
N VAL A 159 3.91 9.72 -0.20
CA VAL A 159 2.83 8.79 0.16
C VAL A 159 1.61 8.97 -0.74
N ILE A 160 1.26 10.21 -1.12
CA ILE A 160 0.19 10.47 -2.09
C ILE A 160 0.56 9.84 -3.45
N GLU A 161 1.76 10.11 -3.97
CA GLU A 161 2.25 9.53 -5.23
C GLU A 161 2.23 7.99 -5.19
N PHE A 162 2.62 7.39 -4.05
CA PHE A 162 2.56 5.95 -3.85
C PHE A 162 1.13 5.43 -3.95
N VAL A 163 0.16 6.08 -3.28
CA VAL A 163 -1.26 5.70 -3.31
C VAL A 163 -1.86 5.90 -4.71
N GLU A 164 -1.50 6.97 -5.42
CA GLU A 164 -1.94 7.23 -6.80
C GLU A 164 -1.46 6.13 -7.77
N ALA A 165 -0.32 5.51 -7.49
CA ALA A 165 0.24 4.45 -8.31
C ALA A 165 -0.36 3.05 -8.04
N LEU A 166 -1.19 2.89 -7.00
CA LEU A 166 -1.77 1.60 -6.62
C LEU A 166 -2.79 1.10 -7.63
N ASP A 167 -2.59 -0.13 -8.10
CA ASP A 167 -3.56 -0.89 -8.90
C ASP A 167 -3.69 -2.31 -8.35
N ARG A 168 -4.71 -3.02 -8.80
CA ARG A 168 -4.88 -4.44 -8.49
C ARG A 168 -3.78 -5.27 -9.13
N VAL A 169 -3.29 -6.24 -8.38
CA VAL A 169 -2.50 -7.33 -8.94
C VAL A 169 -3.38 -8.04 -9.97
N GLN A 170 -2.89 -8.14 -11.21
CA GLN A 170 -3.55 -8.96 -12.23
C GLN A 170 -2.97 -10.37 -12.13
N SER A 171 -3.76 -11.30 -11.58
CA SER A 171 -3.53 -12.75 -11.65
C SER A 171 -3.89 -13.31 -13.03
#